data_AF-A0A2G2YGG4-F1
#
_entry.id   AF-A0A2G2YGG4-F1
#
_cell.length_a   1.000
_cell.length_b   1.000
_cell.length_c   1.000
_cell.angle_alpha   90.00
_cell.angle_beta   90.00
_cell.angle_gamma   90.00
#
_symmetry.space_group_name_H-M   'P 1'
#
loop_
_entity.id
_entity.type
_entity.pdbx_description
1 polymer ?
#
loop_
_entity_poly.entity_id
_entity_poly.type
_entity_poly.pdbx_seq_one_letter_code
_entity_poly.pdbx_strand_id
1 'polypeptide(L)'
;MYAFYRQTVPRSLAHVMPLLEIVRSQKTSSQVIVDFFDVGKKIKKTPVVVRNCTGFAINRTLFPCTQAALLLVEYGADIYCIDIAFAKVGMAMGPFRLCDLIGFNVAKSTCRILFRIYVTDVMLKGDDVQQNVGTVFPPE
;
A
#
# COMPACT_ATOMS: atom_id res chain seq x y z
N MET A 1 -17.80 -16.04 33.91
CA MET A 1 -16.78 -15.17 33.26
C MET A 1 -16.49 -15.67 31.85
N TYR A 2 -17.52 -15.75 31.00
CA TYR A 2 -17.41 -16.13 29.58
C TYR A 2 -18.53 -15.44 28.83
N ALA A 3 -18.36 -14.13 28.60
CA ALA A 3 -19.31 -13.34 27.84
C ALA A 3 -18.58 -12.14 27.25
N PHE A 4 -17.73 -12.33 26.22
CA PHE A 4 -17.31 -11.26 25.31
C PHE A 4 -16.51 -11.80 24.09
N TYR A 5 -16.88 -12.94 23.50
CA TYR A 5 -16.33 -13.42 22.21
C TYR A 5 -17.21 -13.00 21.01
N ARG A 6 -17.73 -11.78 21.05
CA ARG A 6 -18.28 -11.11 19.86
C ARG A 6 -17.30 -10.03 19.40
N GLN A 7 -16.04 -10.42 19.17
CA GLN A 7 -15.08 -9.54 18.53
C GLN A 7 -15.35 -9.51 17.04
N THR A 8 -16.06 -8.45 16.67
CA THR A 8 -16.05 -7.81 15.35
C THR A 8 -14.68 -7.93 14.69
N VAL A 9 -14.60 -8.65 13.57
CA VAL A 9 -13.53 -8.45 12.58
C VAL A 9 -13.48 -6.94 12.32
N PRO A 10 -12.33 -6.25 12.50
CA PRO A 10 -12.29 -4.82 12.34
C PRO A 10 -12.76 -4.45 10.93
N ARG A 11 -13.85 -3.66 10.84
CA ARG A 11 -14.21 -2.94 9.61
C ARG A 11 -12.97 -2.16 9.21
N SER A 12 -12.52 -2.32 7.97
CA SER A 12 -11.34 -1.71 7.33
C SER A 12 -10.61 -0.61 8.14
N LEU A 13 -9.27 -0.69 8.24
CA LEU A 13 -8.39 0.30 8.91
C LEU A 13 -8.50 1.75 8.36
N ALA A 14 -9.34 1.97 7.35
CA ALA A 14 -9.63 3.26 6.73
C ALA A 14 -10.01 4.37 7.71
N HIS A 15 -10.63 4.07 8.87
CA HIS A 15 -10.92 5.12 9.86
C HIS A 15 -9.65 5.66 10.53
N VAL A 16 -8.64 4.80 10.70
CA VAL A 16 -7.39 5.12 11.41
C VAL A 16 -6.31 5.67 10.46
N MET A 17 -6.19 5.11 9.25
CA MET A 17 -5.12 5.48 8.33
C MET A 17 -5.32 6.87 7.73
N PRO A 18 -4.31 7.76 7.73
CA PRO A 18 -4.48 9.15 7.28
C PRO A 18 -4.49 9.30 5.75
N LEU A 19 -3.95 8.35 5.00
CA LEU A 19 -3.70 8.48 3.56
C LEU A 19 -4.91 8.05 2.71
N LEU A 20 -5.19 8.80 1.64
CA LEU A 20 -6.20 8.51 0.63
C LEU A 20 -5.58 8.61 -0.77
N GLU A 21 -5.57 7.53 -1.54
CA GLU A 21 -5.12 7.54 -2.94
C GLU A 21 -6.29 7.88 -3.88
N ILE A 22 -6.16 8.97 -4.65
CA ILE A 22 -7.08 9.36 -5.71
C ILE A 22 -6.51 8.86 -7.04
N VAL A 23 -7.16 7.85 -7.63
CA VAL A 23 -6.67 7.20 -8.85
C VAL A 23 -7.25 7.89 -10.08
N ARG A 24 -6.39 8.54 -10.88
CA ARG A 24 -6.81 9.18 -12.14
C ARG A 24 -6.69 8.24 -13.33
N SER A 25 -7.78 8.08 -14.06
CA SER A 25 -7.82 7.43 -15.39
C SER A 25 -7.69 8.47 -16.49
N GLN A 26 -7.45 8.04 -17.74
CA GLN A 26 -7.36 8.95 -18.90
C GLN A 26 -8.64 9.76 -19.14
N LYS A 27 -9.80 9.23 -18.71
CA LYS A 27 -11.10 9.89 -18.85
C LYS A 27 -11.52 10.69 -17.62
N THR A 28 -10.74 10.66 -16.53
CA THR A 28 -11.08 11.38 -15.30
C THR A 28 -10.82 12.87 -15.52
N SER A 29 -11.85 13.70 -15.33
CA SER A 29 -11.72 15.15 -15.46
C SER A 29 -10.98 15.77 -14.26
N SER A 30 -10.30 16.88 -14.49
CA SER A 30 -9.60 17.62 -13.43
C SER A 30 -10.56 18.13 -12.34
N GLN A 31 -11.80 18.49 -12.70
CA GLN A 31 -12.81 18.92 -11.74
C GLN A 31 -13.13 17.83 -10.72
N VAL A 32 -13.33 16.58 -11.19
CA VAL A 32 -13.59 15.44 -10.30
C VAL A 32 -12.43 15.23 -9.33
N ILE A 33 -11.18 15.38 -9.79
CA ILE A 33 -10.01 15.25 -8.92
C ILE A 33 -10.05 16.30 -7.80
N VAL A 34 -10.33 17.57 -8.13
CA VAL A 34 -10.45 18.67 -7.15
C VAL A 34 -11.58 18.38 -6.15
N ASP A 35 -12.74 17.93 -6.61
CA ASP A 35 -13.87 17.60 -5.74
C ASP A 35 -13.48 16.50 -4.73
N PHE A 36 -12.71 15.48 -5.17
CA PHE A 36 -12.20 14.42 -4.30
C PHE A 36 -11.14 14.90 -3.30
N PHE A 37 -10.35 15.93 -3.63
CA PHE A 37 -9.46 16.57 -2.64
C PHE A 37 -10.28 17.19 -1.50
N ASP A 38 -11.36 17.89 -1.82
CA ASP A 38 -12.22 18.53 -0.82
C ASP A 38 -12.96 17.49 0.03
N VAL A 39 -13.41 16.39 -0.59
CA VAL A 39 -13.96 15.25 0.16
C VAL A 39 -12.90 14.67 1.10
N GLY A 40 -11.67 14.43 0.62
CA GLY A 40 -10.55 13.93 1.42
C GLY A 40 -10.26 14.78 2.65
N LYS A 41 -10.23 16.11 2.47
CA LYS A 41 -10.07 17.08 3.56
C LYS A 41 -11.23 17.02 4.55
N LYS A 42 -12.49 16.95 4.08
CA LYS A 42 -13.68 16.85 4.95
C LYS A 42 -13.67 15.60 5.81
N ILE A 43 -13.19 14.47 5.29
CA ILE A 43 -13.05 13.21 6.05
C ILE A 43 -11.72 13.12 6.82
N LYS A 44 -10.97 14.23 6.93
CA LYS A 44 -9.68 14.34 7.64
C LYS A 44 -8.63 13.33 7.15
N LYS A 45 -8.58 13.12 5.83
CA LYS A 45 -7.56 12.32 5.15
C LYS A 45 -6.62 13.22 4.36
N THR A 46 -5.45 12.69 4.04
CA THR A 46 -4.43 13.27 3.18
C THR A 46 -4.58 12.67 1.78
N PRO A 47 -5.26 13.36 0.85
CA PRO A 47 -5.40 12.89 -0.52
C PRO A 47 -4.08 13.00 -1.31
N VAL A 48 -3.75 11.98 -2.09
CA VAL A 48 -2.62 11.95 -3.04
C VAL A 48 -3.12 11.45 -4.39
N VAL A 49 -2.79 12.16 -5.47
CA VAL A 49 -3.19 11.74 -6.83
C VAL A 49 -2.16 10.77 -7.40
N VAL A 50 -2.64 9.62 -7.83
CA VAL A 50 -1.83 8.57 -8.46
C VAL A 50 -2.41 8.26 -9.84
N ARG A 51 -1.55 7.86 -10.78
CA ARG A 51 -2.04 7.33 -12.06
C ARG A 51 -2.75 6.00 -11.82
N ASN A 52 -3.66 5.63 -12.73
CA ASN A 52 -4.22 4.30 -12.77
C ASN A 52 -3.15 3.28 -13.16
N CYS A 53 -2.44 2.77 -12.16
CA CYS A 53 -1.45 1.72 -12.29
C CYS A 53 -1.74 0.60 -11.29
N THR A 54 -1.30 -0.61 -11.62
CA THR A 54 -1.51 -1.78 -10.78
C THR A 54 -0.89 -1.59 -9.41
N GLY A 55 -1.68 -1.81 -8.36
CA GLY A 55 -1.25 -1.64 -6.97
C GLY A 55 -1.13 -0.18 -6.53
N PHE A 56 -1.55 0.78 -7.37
CA PHE A 56 -1.48 2.21 -7.11
C PHE A 56 -0.07 2.63 -6.70
N ALA A 57 0.11 3.61 -5.81
CA ALA A 57 1.45 3.97 -5.37
C ALA A 57 1.92 3.08 -4.21
N ILE A 58 1.08 2.91 -3.18
CA ILE A 58 1.50 2.25 -1.94
C ILE A 58 1.78 0.76 -2.15
N ASN A 59 0.83 -0.01 -2.69
CA ASN A 59 1.03 -1.45 -2.82
C ASN A 59 2.10 -1.77 -3.87
N ARG A 60 2.26 -0.90 -4.87
CA ARG A 60 3.34 -1.01 -5.86
C ARG A 60 4.73 -0.79 -5.23
N THR A 61 4.87 0.15 -4.30
CA THR A 61 6.15 0.34 -3.60
C THR A 61 6.41 -0.74 -2.55
N LEU A 62 5.38 -1.18 -1.83
CA LEU A 62 5.53 -2.19 -0.77
C LEU A 62 5.77 -3.59 -1.30
N PHE A 63 5.21 -3.96 -2.45
CA PHE A 63 5.29 -5.33 -2.96
C PHE A 63 6.73 -5.83 -3.19
N PRO A 64 7.63 -5.08 -3.85
CA PRO A 64 9.04 -5.47 -3.97
C PRO A 64 9.75 -5.60 -2.62
N CYS A 65 9.44 -4.72 -1.65
CA CYS A 65 10.02 -4.80 -0.31
C CYS A 65 9.62 -6.10 0.39
N THR A 66 8.33 -6.47 0.31
CA THR A 66 7.83 -7.73 0.87
C THR A 66 8.42 -8.94 0.14
N GLN A 67 8.59 -8.89 -1.19
CA GLN A 67 9.26 -9.95 -1.95
C GLN A 67 10.72 -10.12 -1.53
N ALA A 68 11.47 -9.02 -1.38
CA ALA A 68 12.85 -9.08 -0.90
C ALA A 68 12.95 -9.65 0.52
N ALA A 69 12.04 -9.27 1.41
CA ALA A 69 11.97 -9.83 2.76
C ALA A 69 11.69 -11.34 2.76
N LEU A 70 10.77 -11.81 1.90
CA LEU A 70 10.49 -13.24 1.74
C LEU A 70 11.70 -14.00 1.22
N LEU A 71 12.42 -13.47 0.23
CA LEU A 71 13.65 -14.06 -0.27
C LEU A 71 14.71 -14.20 0.83
N LEU A 72 14.89 -13.17 1.67
CA LEU A 72 15.82 -13.24 2.80
C LEU A 72 15.47 -14.37 3.78
N VAL A 73 14.17 -14.58 4.05
CA VAL A 73 13.72 -15.71 4.88
C VAL A 73 14.03 -17.04 4.20
N GLU A 74 13.84 -17.15 2.88
CA GLU A 74 14.20 -18.37 2.11
C GLU A 74 15.71 -18.67 2.19
N TYR A 75 16.56 -17.65 2.27
CA TYR A 75 17.99 -17.79 2.51
C TYR A 75 18.36 -18.06 3.99
N GLY A 76 17.38 -18.18 4.87
CA GLY A 76 17.58 -18.54 6.28
C GLY A 76 17.77 -17.35 7.23
N ALA A 77 17.49 -16.12 6.79
CA ALA A 77 17.51 -14.96 7.68
C ALA A 77 16.33 -14.97 8.66
N ASP A 78 16.58 -14.55 9.89
CA ASP A 78 15.56 -14.45 10.93
C ASP A 78 14.55 -13.32 10.64
N ILE A 79 13.27 -13.63 10.81
CA ILE A 79 12.14 -12.74 10.51
C ILE A 79 12.21 -11.46 11.34
N TYR A 80 12.58 -11.55 12.62
CA TYR A 80 12.68 -10.39 13.50
C TYR A 80 13.86 -9.50 13.12
N CYS A 81 15.00 -10.11 12.75
CA CYS A 81 16.14 -9.38 12.23
C CYS A 81 15.79 -8.59 10.97
N ILE A 82 15.02 -9.19 10.06
CA ILE A 82 14.56 -8.52 8.83
C ILE A 82 13.65 -7.33 9.17
N ASP A 83 12.64 -7.52 10.03
CA ASP A 83 11.73 -6.44 10.44
C ASP A 83 12.48 -5.26 11.08
N ILE A 84 13.48 -5.54 11.92
CA ILE A 84 14.35 -4.53 12.53
C ILE A 84 15.19 -3.81 11.46
N ALA A 85 15.72 -4.54 10.48
CA ALA A 85 16.51 -3.96 9.40
C ALA A 85 15.67 -2.99 8.55
N PHE A 86 14.44 -3.37 8.18
CA PHE A 86 13.53 -2.48 7.44
C PHE A 86 13.13 -1.25 8.25
N ALA A 87 12.92 -1.39 9.57
CA ALA A 87 12.65 -0.25 10.44
C ALA A 87 13.81 0.74 10.49
N LYS A 88 15.07 0.26 10.48
CA LYS A 88 16.27 1.12 10.43
C LYS A 88 16.40 1.91 9.13
N VAL A 89 15.83 1.42 8.03
CA VAL A 89 15.82 2.09 6.72
C VAL A 89 14.67 3.12 6.61
N GLY A 90 13.91 3.33 7.69
CA GLY A 90 12.88 4.36 7.77
C GLY A 90 11.45 3.87 7.49
N MET A 91 11.23 2.55 7.40
CA MET A 91 9.88 2.03 7.40
C MET A 91 9.25 2.12 8.79
N ALA A 92 8.00 2.57 8.85
CA ALA A 92 7.26 2.65 10.13
C ALA A 92 7.07 1.28 10.80
N MET A 93 7.02 0.21 10.01
CA MET A 93 6.87 -1.16 10.48
C MET A 93 7.54 -2.11 9.49
N GLY A 94 8.16 -3.18 10.03
CA GLY A 94 8.72 -4.25 9.22
C GLY A 94 7.65 -5.03 8.45
N PRO A 95 8.01 -5.64 7.31
CA PRO A 95 7.06 -6.30 6.41
C PRO A 95 6.28 -7.45 7.06
N PHE A 96 6.87 -8.18 8.01
CA PHE A 96 6.21 -9.33 8.63
C PHE A 96 5.21 -8.90 9.70
N ARG A 97 5.60 -7.98 10.60
CA ARG A 97 4.66 -7.32 11.50
C ARG A 97 3.50 -6.64 10.78
N LEU A 98 3.78 -6.02 9.63
CA LEU A 98 2.73 -5.42 8.79
C LEU A 98 1.76 -6.48 8.23
N CYS A 99 2.28 -7.62 7.79
CA CYS A 99 1.48 -8.75 7.32
C CYS A 99 0.55 -9.28 8.42
N ASP A 100 1.05 -9.42 9.66
CA ASP A 100 0.26 -9.85 10.81
C ASP A 100 -0.87 -8.86 11.15
N LEU A 101 -0.59 -7.55 11.07
CA LEU A 101 -1.58 -6.51 11.32
C LEU A 101 -2.70 -6.48 10.27
N ILE A 102 -2.35 -6.65 9.00
CA ILE A 102 -3.30 -6.67 7.87
C ILE A 102 -4.09 -7.99 7.84
N GLY A 103 -3.47 -9.07 8.30
CA GLY A 103 -3.99 -10.42 8.24
C GLY A 103 -3.46 -11.18 7.01
N PHE A 104 -2.97 -12.39 7.27
CA PHE A 104 -2.32 -13.25 6.27
C PHE A 104 -3.17 -13.51 5.02
N ASN A 105 -4.48 -13.69 5.17
CA ASN A 105 -5.37 -13.96 4.03
C ASN A 105 -5.45 -12.79 3.04
N VAL A 106 -5.47 -11.56 3.57
CA VAL A 106 -5.49 -10.34 2.75
C VAL A 106 -4.13 -10.18 2.08
N ALA A 107 -3.03 -10.32 2.83
CA ALA A 107 -1.67 -10.25 2.30
C ALA A 107 -1.43 -11.27 1.18
N LYS A 108 -1.81 -12.54 1.38
CA LYS A 108 -1.71 -13.60 0.37
C LYS A 108 -2.53 -13.30 -0.88
N SER A 109 -3.76 -12.80 -0.71
CA SER A 109 -4.64 -12.47 -1.84
C SER A 109 -4.07 -11.31 -2.67
N THR A 110 -3.60 -10.26 -2.00
CA THR A 110 -2.95 -9.11 -2.64
C THR A 110 -1.66 -9.52 -3.34
N CYS A 111 -0.79 -10.28 -2.68
CA CYS A 111 0.43 -10.81 -3.30
C CYS A 111 0.15 -11.63 -4.54
N ARG A 112 -0.87 -12.49 -4.54
CA ARG A 112 -1.24 -13.29 -5.73
C ARG A 112 -1.65 -12.41 -6.91
N ILE A 113 -2.44 -11.37 -6.66
CA ILE A 113 -2.89 -10.44 -7.70
C ILE A 113 -1.70 -9.62 -8.22
N LEU A 114 -0.93 -9.02 -7.31
CA LEU A 114 0.23 -8.21 -7.67
C LEU A 114 1.28 -9.05 -8.39
N PHE A 115 1.64 -10.23 -7.91
CA PHE A 115 2.60 -11.12 -8.58
C PHE A 115 2.18 -11.44 -10.01
N ARG A 116 0.90 -11.84 -10.22
CA ARG A 116 0.38 -12.14 -11.56
C ARG A 116 0.55 -10.96 -12.51
N ILE A 117 0.33 -9.74 -12.02
CA ILE A 117 0.36 -8.53 -12.84
C ILE A 117 1.79 -7.97 -12.97
N TYR A 118 2.62 -8.06 -11.92
CA TYR A 118 4.03 -7.63 -11.96
C TYR A 118 4.84 -8.40 -12.99
N VAL A 119 4.63 -9.73 -13.06
CA VAL A 119 5.24 -10.57 -14.09
C VAL A 119 4.82 -10.10 -15.49
N THR A 120 3.58 -9.63 -15.67
CA THR A 120 3.06 -9.24 -17.00
C THR A 120 3.31 -7.79 -17.40
N ASP A 121 3.31 -6.83 -16.47
CA ASP A 121 3.45 -5.41 -16.79
C ASP A 121 4.86 -4.87 -16.50
N VAL A 122 5.48 -5.24 -15.37
CA VAL A 122 6.80 -4.68 -15.01
C VAL A 122 7.92 -5.42 -15.73
N MET A 123 7.92 -6.76 -15.70
CA MET A 123 8.98 -7.53 -16.35
C MET A 123 8.88 -7.62 -17.87
N LEU A 124 7.66 -7.61 -18.43
CA LEU A 124 7.48 -7.75 -19.89
C LEU A 124 7.26 -6.42 -20.62
N LYS A 125 6.74 -5.38 -19.97
CA LYS A 125 6.45 -4.08 -20.64
C LYS A 125 7.32 -2.92 -20.18
N GLY A 126 8.08 -3.05 -19.08
CA GLY A 126 9.07 -2.04 -18.67
C GLY A 126 8.48 -0.72 -18.13
N ASP A 127 7.41 -0.76 -17.33
CA ASP A 127 6.81 0.45 -16.76
C ASP A 127 7.67 1.07 -15.62
N ASP A 128 8.22 2.27 -15.86
CA ASP A 128 9.08 3.03 -14.93
C ASP A 128 8.40 3.41 -13.60
N VAL A 129 9.11 3.17 -12.49
CA VAL A 129 8.67 3.37 -11.10
C VAL A 129 8.63 4.85 -10.68
N GLN A 130 9.52 5.69 -11.23
CA GLN A 130 9.80 7.06 -10.77
C GLN A 130 8.73 8.10 -11.17
N GLN A 131 7.83 7.74 -12.07
CA GLN A 131 7.00 8.72 -12.79
C GLN A 131 5.58 8.89 -12.20
N ASN A 132 5.22 8.12 -11.18
CA ASN A 132 3.82 7.90 -10.80
C ASN A 132 3.33 8.62 -9.53
N VAL A 133 4.21 9.35 -8.83
CA VAL A 133 3.81 10.30 -7.78
C VAL A 133 3.82 11.69 -8.40
N GLY A 134 2.66 12.17 -8.83
CA GLY A 134 2.53 13.58 -9.19
C GLY A 134 2.56 14.40 -7.91
N THR A 135 3.68 15.07 -7.63
CA THR A 135 3.74 16.06 -6.55
C THR A 135 2.85 17.24 -6.92
N VAL A 136 1.62 17.24 -6.39
CA VAL A 136 0.83 18.46 -6.27
C VAL A 136 0.82 18.82 -4.79
N PHE A 137 1.97 19.26 -4.30
CA PHE A 137 1.96 20.12 -3.12
C PHE A 137 1.35 21.46 -3.56
N PRO A 138 0.38 22.02 -2.83
CA PRO A 138 -0.05 23.39 -3.09
C PRO A 138 1.17 24.31 -2.91
N PRO A 139 1.40 25.30 -3.78
CA PRO A 139 2.38 26.34 -3.49
C PRO A 139 1.92 27.09 -2.24
N GLU A 140 2.89 27.44 -1.39
CA GLU A 140 2.70 28.36 -0.26
C GLU A 140 2.15 29.71 -0.70
#